data_AF-A0A9E3K3M0-F1
#
_entry.id   AF-A0A9E3K3M0-F1
#
_cell.length_a   1.000
_cell.length_b   1.000
_cell.length_c   1.000
_cell.angle_alpha   90.00
_cell.angle_beta   90.00
_cell.angle_gamma   90.00
#
_symmetry.space_group_name_H-M   'P 1'
#
loop_
_entity.id
_entity.type
_entity.pdbx_description
1 polymer ?
#
loop_
_entity_poly.entity_id
_entity_poly.type
_entity_poly.pdbx_seq_one_letter_code
_entity_poly.pdbx_strand_id
1 'polypeptide(L)'
;MLNTALPRLRRFLAARLSPEGEMGLHVTIGIALLLCAAWAFGAIAEDVVEGDTITVIDVQLAHWFHTHATPGFTRVMLFVTHCNGIPGSSIMAALLALWFWRRRAHYWLIVCLIAVPGGMLLNVALKHVFRRVRPSFDDPLLSLVTYSFPSGHTAAATVFYGLLACYLVRRTQAWRARALIVAGAVAMVMLVALSRMYLGVHYLSDVLAAAAEGAAWLAICITAVSTLHRRRLARGGTSWSERAHRADAAGDLS
;
A
#
# COMPACT_ATOMS: atom_id res chain seq x y z
N MET A 1 36.54 18.96 -15.49
CA MET A 1 35.70 18.07 -14.63
C MET A 1 34.28 17.81 -15.16
N LEU A 2 33.73 18.62 -16.08
CA LEU A 2 32.37 18.43 -16.63
C LEU A 2 32.23 17.26 -17.63
N ASN A 3 33.32 16.80 -18.26
CA ASN A 3 33.28 15.84 -19.38
C ASN A 3 33.08 14.36 -18.97
N THR A 4 33.22 14.03 -17.69
CA THR A 4 33.02 12.65 -17.15
C THR A 4 31.66 12.46 -16.47
N ALA A 5 30.92 13.54 -16.20
CA ALA A 5 29.60 13.50 -15.57
C ALA A 5 28.51 13.03 -16.55
N LEU A 6 28.53 13.51 -17.80
CA LEU A 6 27.57 13.14 -18.85
C LEU A 6 27.56 11.63 -19.17
N PRO A 7 28.71 10.95 -19.35
CA PRO A 7 28.76 9.50 -19.58
C PRO A 7 28.34 8.66 -18.35
N ARG A 8 28.53 9.19 -17.14
CA ARG A 8 28.09 8.54 -15.88
C ARG A 8 26.58 8.70 -15.68
N LEU A 9 26.04 9.89 -15.92
CA LEU A 9 24.62 10.19 -15.87
C LEU A 9 23.86 9.40 -16.94
N ARG A 10 24.37 9.34 -18.18
CA ARG A 10 23.78 8.52 -19.25
C ARG A 10 23.78 7.03 -18.92
N ARG A 11 24.87 6.48 -18.37
CA ARG A 11 24.91 5.08 -17.91
C ARG A 11 23.97 4.81 -16.74
N PHE A 12 23.86 5.74 -15.81
CA PHE A 12 22.93 5.65 -14.68
C PHE A 12 21.48 5.68 -15.14
N LEU A 13 21.10 6.62 -16.02
CA LEU A 13 19.75 6.71 -16.59
C LEU A 13 19.42 5.52 -17.48
N ALA A 14 20.36 5.06 -18.32
CA ALA A 14 20.21 3.87 -19.13
C ALA A 14 20.03 2.60 -18.27
N ALA A 15 20.74 2.46 -17.15
CA ALA A 15 20.57 1.35 -16.22
C ALA A 15 19.25 1.40 -15.43
N ARG A 16 18.64 2.59 -15.28
CA ARG A 16 17.33 2.77 -14.65
C ARG A 16 16.15 2.58 -15.61
N LEU A 17 16.37 2.83 -16.89
CA LEU A 17 15.34 2.77 -17.94
C LEU A 17 15.48 1.54 -18.86
N SER A 18 16.53 0.74 -18.74
CA SER A 18 16.68 -0.48 -19.55
C SER A 18 15.64 -1.53 -19.17
N PRO A 19 14.88 -2.06 -20.15
CA PRO A 19 13.95 -3.17 -19.92
C PRO A 19 14.67 -4.50 -19.63
N GLU A 20 15.90 -4.63 -20.09
CA GLU A 20 16.72 -5.86 -20.05
C GLU A 20 17.43 -6.06 -18.71
N GLY A 21 17.61 -5.01 -17.92
CA GLY A 21 18.02 -5.13 -16.53
C GLY A 21 16.78 -5.31 -15.66
N GLU A 22 16.55 -6.52 -15.12
CA GLU A 22 15.36 -6.94 -14.35
C GLU A 22 14.89 -6.02 -13.17
N MET A 23 15.57 -4.90 -12.89
CA MET A 23 15.40 -4.11 -11.68
C MET A 23 15.40 -2.59 -11.81
N GLY A 24 15.98 -2.02 -12.87
CA GLY A 24 16.12 -0.56 -12.97
C GLY A 24 14.76 0.13 -12.98
N LEU A 25 13.90 -0.31 -13.90
CA LEU A 25 12.58 0.27 -14.14
C LEU A 25 11.61 0.02 -12.98
N HIS A 26 11.55 -1.20 -12.45
CA HIS A 26 10.62 -1.57 -11.37
C HIS A 26 10.90 -0.82 -10.07
N VAL A 27 12.17 -0.64 -9.71
CA VAL A 27 12.56 0.14 -8.54
C VAL A 27 12.30 1.63 -8.77
N THR A 28 12.55 2.14 -9.99
CA THR A 28 12.27 3.54 -10.33
C THR A 28 10.77 3.84 -10.26
N ILE A 29 9.93 2.96 -10.83
CA ILE A 29 8.47 3.06 -10.73
C ILE A 29 8.03 2.98 -9.26
N GLY A 30 8.57 2.05 -8.47
CA GLY A 30 8.25 1.93 -7.05
C GLY A 30 8.58 3.19 -6.25
N ILE A 31 9.75 3.80 -6.50
CA ILE A 31 10.15 5.07 -5.87
C ILE A 31 9.26 6.22 -6.34
N ALA A 32 8.96 6.32 -7.64
CA ALA A 32 8.07 7.35 -8.16
C ALA A 32 6.67 7.24 -7.54
N LEU A 33 6.10 6.04 -7.48
CA LEU A 33 4.81 5.78 -6.84
C LEU A 33 4.83 6.15 -5.36
N LEU A 34 5.90 5.83 -4.63
CA LEU A 34 6.08 6.23 -3.25
C LEU A 34 6.10 7.76 -3.09
N LEU A 35 6.88 8.46 -3.92
CA LEU A 35 6.98 9.92 -3.85
C LEU A 35 5.65 10.59 -4.21
N CYS A 36 4.97 10.12 -5.25
CA CYS A 36 3.66 10.62 -5.63
C CYS A 36 2.62 10.38 -4.52
N ALA A 37 2.61 9.19 -3.91
CA ALA A 37 1.69 8.87 -2.84
C ALA A 37 1.99 9.67 -1.55
N ALA A 38 3.27 9.85 -1.20
CA ALA A 38 3.67 10.67 -0.06
C ALA A 38 3.32 12.16 -0.28
N TRP A 39 3.56 12.68 -1.48
CA TRP A 39 3.17 14.04 -1.84
C TRP A 39 1.65 14.22 -1.81
N ALA A 40 0.89 13.29 -2.40
CA ALA A 40 -0.57 13.35 -2.38
C ALA A 40 -1.14 13.29 -0.95
N PHE A 41 -0.58 12.43 -0.09
CA PHE A 41 -0.94 12.41 1.32
C PHE A 41 -0.64 13.74 2.00
N GLY A 42 0.56 14.29 1.78
CA GLY A 42 0.99 15.57 2.36
C GLY A 42 0.08 16.72 1.97
N ALA A 43 -0.21 16.86 0.67
CA ALA A 43 -1.10 17.90 0.14
C ALA A 43 -2.52 17.78 0.74
N ILE A 44 -3.11 16.57 0.76
CA ILE A 44 -4.44 16.39 1.36
C ILE A 44 -4.42 16.66 2.87
N ALA A 45 -3.35 16.27 3.57
CA ALA A 45 -3.22 16.49 4.99
C ALA A 45 -3.07 17.98 5.33
N GLU A 46 -2.33 18.73 4.53
CA GLU A 46 -2.21 20.19 4.60
C GLU A 46 -3.58 20.85 4.41
N ASP A 47 -4.28 20.54 3.31
CA ASP A 47 -5.61 21.08 3.03
C ASP A 47 -6.61 20.79 4.18
N VAL A 48 -6.54 19.60 4.78
CA VAL A 48 -7.40 19.20 5.90
C VAL A 48 -7.08 19.96 7.18
N VAL A 49 -5.80 20.23 7.45
CA VAL A 49 -5.35 20.97 8.64
C VAL A 49 -5.66 22.45 8.51
N GLU A 50 -5.50 23.02 7.31
CA GLU A 50 -5.76 24.44 7.04
C GLU A 50 -7.25 24.76 6.88
N GLY A 51 -8.08 23.75 6.65
CA GLY A 51 -9.52 23.94 6.47
C GLY A 51 -9.88 24.40 5.06
N ASP A 52 -9.12 23.96 4.07
CA ASP A 52 -9.22 24.38 2.68
C ASP A 52 -10.47 23.84 1.98
N THR A 53 -10.62 24.19 0.69
CA THR A 53 -11.77 23.87 -0.16
C THR A 53 -12.19 22.39 -0.09
N ILE A 54 -11.25 21.46 0.06
CA ILE A 54 -11.57 20.03 0.18
C ILE A 54 -12.46 19.73 1.40
N THR A 55 -12.31 20.47 2.50
CA THR A 55 -13.11 20.28 3.71
C THR A 55 -14.55 20.74 3.53
N VAL A 56 -14.80 21.72 2.65
CA VAL A 56 -16.15 22.12 2.26
C VAL A 56 -16.80 21.03 1.41
N ILE A 57 -16.06 20.49 0.43
CA ILE A 57 -16.52 19.37 -0.42
C ILE A 57 -16.81 18.13 0.44
N ASP A 58 -15.96 17.85 1.42
CA ASP A 58 -16.14 16.76 2.37
C ASP A 58 -17.49 16.80 3.09
N VAL A 59 -17.84 17.97 3.65
CA VAL A 59 -19.11 18.17 4.34
C VAL A 59 -20.29 18.06 3.38
N GLN A 60 -20.20 18.68 2.20
CA GLN A 60 -21.25 18.61 1.17
C GLN A 60 -21.52 17.16 0.73
N LEU A 61 -20.47 16.39 0.46
CA LEU A 61 -20.61 14.98 0.08
C LEU A 61 -21.17 14.14 1.22
N ALA A 62 -20.73 14.36 2.46
CA ALA A 62 -21.26 13.65 3.62
C ALA A 62 -22.78 13.88 3.78
N HIS A 63 -23.24 15.13 3.68
CA HIS A 63 -24.67 15.44 3.71
C HIS A 63 -25.42 14.87 2.50
N TRP A 64 -24.84 14.92 1.30
CA TRP A 64 -25.46 14.36 0.10
C TRP A 64 -25.69 12.85 0.26
N PHE A 65 -24.68 12.10 0.70
CA PHE A 65 -24.82 10.66 0.96
C PHE A 65 -25.87 10.36 2.02
N HIS A 66 -25.86 11.11 3.12
CA HIS A 66 -26.81 10.91 4.21
C HIS A 66 -28.26 11.14 3.76
N THR A 67 -28.52 12.23 3.01
CA THR A 67 -29.87 12.59 2.51
C THR A 67 -30.40 11.66 1.42
N HIS A 68 -29.50 11.02 0.64
CA HIS A 68 -29.87 10.10 -0.44
C HIS A 68 -29.73 8.63 -0.02
N ALA A 69 -29.52 8.35 1.26
CA ALA A 69 -29.36 7.00 1.76
C ALA A 69 -30.66 6.19 1.61
N THR A 70 -30.56 4.97 1.11
CA THR A 70 -31.69 4.03 1.00
C THR A 70 -31.45 2.79 1.85
N PRO A 71 -32.48 2.16 2.43
CA PRO A 71 -32.30 0.97 3.28
C PRO A 71 -31.61 -0.20 2.56
N GLY A 72 -31.95 -0.40 1.28
CA GLY A 72 -31.36 -1.48 0.46
C GLY A 72 -29.87 -1.30 0.25
N PHE A 73 -29.45 -0.12 -0.21
CA PHE A 73 -28.04 0.16 -0.47
C PHE A 73 -27.22 0.26 0.83
N THR A 74 -27.84 0.74 1.92
CA THR A 74 -27.22 0.76 3.26
C THR A 74 -26.83 -0.63 3.74
N ARG A 75 -27.69 -1.65 3.56
CA ARG A 75 -27.33 -3.04 3.90
C ARG A 75 -26.12 -3.54 3.12
N VAL A 76 -26.03 -3.19 1.84
CA VAL A 76 -24.88 -3.56 1.00
C VAL A 76 -23.61 -2.89 1.51
N MET A 77 -23.65 -1.58 1.80
CA MET A 77 -22.49 -0.85 2.33
C MET A 77 -22.08 -1.33 3.72
N LEU A 78 -23.05 -1.68 4.58
CA LEU A 78 -22.79 -2.32 5.88
C LEU A 78 -22.08 -3.67 5.72
N PHE A 79 -22.52 -4.51 4.78
CA PHE A 79 -21.86 -5.78 4.48
C PHE A 79 -20.41 -5.56 4.00
N VAL A 80 -20.23 -4.68 3.01
CA VAL A 80 -18.89 -4.32 2.48
C VAL A 80 -17.97 -3.85 3.61
N THR A 81 -18.44 -2.92 4.45
CA THR A 81 -17.60 -2.39 5.51
C THR A 81 -17.36 -3.41 6.63
N HIS A 82 -18.27 -4.34 6.88
CA HIS A 82 -18.08 -5.38 7.89
C HIS A 82 -16.99 -6.38 7.44
N CYS A 83 -17.04 -6.80 6.17
CA CYS A 83 -16.00 -7.65 5.57
C CYS A 83 -14.61 -6.99 5.56
N ASN A 84 -14.56 -5.65 5.49
CA ASN A 84 -13.31 -4.88 5.46
C ASN A 84 -13.00 -4.16 6.79
N GLY A 85 -13.78 -4.43 7.85
CA GLY A 85 -13.49 -3.95 9.19
C GLY A 85 -12.42 -4.79 9.86
N ILE A 86 -12.01 -4.39 11.08
CA ILE A 86 -10.87 -5.01 11.77
C ILE A 86 -10.93 -6.55 11.80
N PRO A 87 -12.06 -7.20 12.15
CA PRO A 87 -12.13 -8.66 12.13
C PRO A 87 -12.00 -9.23 10.71
N GLY A 88 -12.76 -8.68 9.76
CA GLY A 88 -12.77 -9.15 8.37
C GLY A 88 -11.41 -8.99 7.67
N SER A 89 -10.79 -7.81 7.78
CA SER A 89 -9.46 -7.56 7.24
C SER A 89 -8.39 -8.42 7.90
N SER A 90 -8.50 -8.71 9.20
CA SER A 90 -7.57 -9.60 9.90
C SER A 90 -7.69 -11.04 9.42
N ILE A 91 -8.91 -11.54 9.22
CA ILE A 91 -9.17 -12.86 8.64
C ILE A 91 -8.62 -12.92 7.22
N MET A 92 -8.92 -11.93 6.37
CA MET A 92 -8.41 -11.86 5.00
C MET A 92 -6.88 -11.87 4.96
N ALA A 93 -6.23 -11.08 5.81
CA ALA A 93 -4.77 -11.04 5.91
C ALA A 93 -4.18 -12.38 6.38
N ALA A 94 -4.79 -13.03 7.36
CA ALA A 94 -4.37 -14.35 7.84
C ALA A 94 -4.52 -15.42 6.75
N LEU A 95 -5.63 -15.41 6.01
CA LEU A 95 -5.85 -16.32 4.87
C LEU A 95 -4.83 -16.08 3.75
N LEU A 96 -4.52 -14.82 3.44
CA LEU A 96 -3.52 -14.46 2.44
C LEU A 96 -2.11 -14.92 2.87
N ALA A 97 -1.74 -14.70 4.14
CA ALA A 97 -0.49 -15.17 4.70
C ALA A 97 -0.41 -16.71 4.66
N LEU A 98 -1.47 -17.41 5.07
CA LEU A 98 -1.55 -18.87 5.00
C LEU A 98 -1.40 -19.38 3.56
N TRP A 99 -2.04 -18.70 2.61
CA TRP A 99 -1.91 -19.01 1.20
C TRP A 99 -0.48 -18.82 0.68
N PHE A 100 0.19 -17.72 1.04
CA PHE A 100 1.60 -17.52 0.70
C PHE A 100 2.51 -18.58 1.33
N TRP A 101 2.24 -18.97 2.58
CA TRP A 101 2.97 -20.05 3.24
C TRP A 101 2.82 -21.38 2.49
N ARG A 102 1.58 -21.79 2.14
CA ARG A 102 1.33 -23.03 1.38
C ARG A 102 1.96 -23.00 -0.02
N ARG A 103 2.02 -21.83 -0.66
CA ARG A 103 2.67 -21.63 -1.96
C ARG A 103 4.19 -21.51 -1.87
N ARG A 104 4.78 -21.61 -0.67
CA ARG A 104 6.22 -21.37 -0.38
C ARG A 104 6.70 -20.01 -0.89
N ALA A 105 5.81 -19.02 -0.93
CA ALA A 105 6.09 -17.65 -1.37
C ALA A 105 6.64 -16.82 -0.20
N HIS A 106 7.76 -17.26 0.39
CA HIS A 106 8.30 -16.71 1.66
C HIS A 106 8.51 -15.18 1.62
N TYR A 107 8.96 -14.64 0.49
CA TYR A 107 9.09 -13.19 0.30
C TYR A 107 7.76 -12.46 0.52
N TRP A 108 6.69 -12.91 -0.14
CA TRP A 108 5.36 -12.28 -0.04
C TRP A 108 4.70 -12.52 1.31
N LEU A 109 4.97 -13.66 1.94
CA LEU A 109 4.57 -13.92 3.32
C LEU A 109 5.18 -12.88 4.27
N ILE A 110 6.49 -12.64 4.19
CA ILE A 110 7.17 -11.63 5.03
C ILE A 110 6.61 -10.23 4.75
N VAL A 111 6.42 -9.86 3.48
CA VAL A 111 5.79 -8.55 3.15
C VAL A 111 4.40 -8.46 3.76
N CYS A 112 3.57 -9.51 3.67
CA CYS A 112 2.22 -9.53 4.23
C CYS A 112 2.22 -9.32 5.75
N LEU A 113 3.09 -10.04 6.46
CA LEU A 113 3.20 -9.99 7.92
C LEU A 113 3.73 -8.66 8.45
N ILE A 114 4.41 -7.87 7.62
CA ILE A 114 4.90 -6.54 8.00
C ILE A 114 3.94 -5.45 7.53
N ALA A 115 3.54 -5.48 6.25
CA ALA A 115 2.80 -4.41 5.61
C ALA A 115 1.41 -4.22 6.22
N VAL A 116 0.66 -5.31 6.45
CA VAL A 116 -0.71 -5.20 6.96
C VAL A 116 -0.73 -4.67 8.40
N PRO A 117 -0.11 -5.33 9.40
CA PRO A 117 -0.14 -4.81 10.77
C PRO A 117 0.63 -3.50 10.93
N GLY A 118 1.76 -3.33 10.24
CA GLY A 118 2.51 -2.06 10.26
C GLY A 118 1.73 -0.89 9.66
N GLY A 119 0.95 -1.12 8.62
CA GLY A 119 0.09 -0.09 8.01
C GLY A 119 -1.05 0.31 8.93
N MET A 120 -1.61 -0.63 9.69
CA MET A 120 -2.61 -0.33 10.71
C MET A 120 -2.03 0.45 11.88
N LEU A 121 -0.81 0.12 12.32
CA LEU A 121 -0.12 0.89 13.34
C LEU A 121 0.18 2.32 12.87
N LEU A 122 0.64 2.48 11.62
CA LEU A 122 0.84 3.79 11.01
C LEU A 122 -0.47 4.60 10.97
N ASN A 123 -1.56 3.98 10.53
CA ASN A 123 -2.86 4.64 10.45
C ASN A 123 -3.36 5.11 11.82
N VAL A 124 -3.20 4.29 12.86
CA VAL A 124 -3.52 4.67 14.25
C VAL A 124 -2.64 5.83 14.72
N ALA A 125 -1.34 5.80 14.43
CA ALA A 125 -0.45 6.91 14.78
C ALA A 125 -0.89 8.21 14.10
N LEU A 126 -1.17 8.19 12.79
CA LEU A 126 -1.64 9.35 12.04
C LEU A 126 -2.98 9.88 12.58
N LYS A 127 -3.90 8.99 12.97
CA LYS A 127 -5.16 9.40 13.64
C LYS A 127 -4.91 10.22 14.90
N HIS A 128 -3.92 9.85 15.71
CA HIS A 128 -3.58 10.57 16.93
C HIS A 128 -2.80 11.87 16.67
N VAL A 129 -2.18 12.02 15.50
CA VAL A 129 -1.53 13.26 15.05
C VAL A 129 -2.60 14.26 14.59
N PHE A 130 -3.46 13.87 13.66
CA PHE A 130 -4.42 14.80 13.03
C PHE A 130 -5.69 15.04 13.86
N ARG A 131 -6.13 14.03 14.63
CA ARG A 131 -7.29 14.13 15.54
C ARG A 131 -8.58 14.70 14.93
N ARG A 132 -8.75 14.53 13.62
CA ARG A 132 -9.90 15.07 12.89
C ARG A 132 -11.21 14.47 13.38
N VAL A 133 -12.21 15.33 13.61
CA VAL A 133 -13.58 14.93 13.96
C VAL A 133 -14.25 14.26 12.75
N ARG A 134 -15.14 13.28 12.99
CA ARG A 134 -15.90 12.56 11.96
C ARG A 134 -17.12 13.37 11.49
N PRO A 135 -17.74 13.02 10.36
CA PRO A 135 -19.10 13.48 10.10
C PRO A 135 -20.04 13.03 11.23
N SER A 136 -20.97 13.90 11.61
CA SER A 136 -21.97 13.63 12.66
C SER A 136 -23.35 14.04 12.18
N PHE A 137 -24.33 13.17 12.40
CA PHE A 137 -25.73 13.36 12.03
C PHE A 137 -26.61 12.95 13.22
N ASP A 138 -27.81 13.51 13.32
CA ASP A 138 -28.75 13.19 14.41
C ASP A 138 -29.26 11.74 14.35
N ASP A 139 -29.38 11.18 13.15
CA ASP A 139 -29.73 9.77 12.90
C ASP A 139 -28.62 9.05 12.09
N PRO A 140 -27.50 8.66 12.73
CA PRO A 140 -26.35 8.13 12.00
C PRO A 140 -26.57 6.70 11.52
N LEU A 141 -26.24 6.42 10.26
CA LEU A 141 -26.26 5.06 9.69
C LEU A 141 -25.25 4.11 10.35
N LEU A 142 -24.14 4.66 10.85
CA LEU A 142 -23.11 3.96 11.61
C LEU A 142 -22.37 4.98 12.50
N SER A 143 -22.12 4.64 13.77
CA SER A 143 -21.40 5.52 14.70
C SER A 143 -20.05 4.93 15.11
N LEU A 144 -19.03 5.80 15.22
CA LEU A 144 -17.68 5.46 15.67
C LEU A 144 -17.11 6.58 16.54
N VAL A 145 -16.52 6.22 17.69
CA VAL A 145 -16.00 7.17 18.68
C VAL A 145 -14.51 7.53 18.51
N THR A 146 -13.90 7.15 17.38
CA THR A 146 -12.47 7.37 17.09
C THR A 146 -12.27 8.53 16.11
N TYR A 147 -11.04 8.99 15.90
CA TYR A 147 -10.74 10.03 14.90
C TYR A 147 -11.00 9.58 13.45
N SER A 148 -11.34 10.55 12.59
CA SER A 148 -11.70 10.31 11.19
C SER A 148 -10.46 10.09 10.31
N PHE A 149 -9.52 11.03 10.33
CA PHE A 149 -8.43 11.09 9.35
C PHE A 149 -7.19 10.31 9.80
N PRO A 150 -6.54 9.53 8.93
CA PRO A 150 -7.06 8.96 7.69
C PRO A 150 -7.97 7.73 7.93
N SER A 151 -8.74 7.30 6.91
CA SER A 151 -9.63 6.13 6.99
C SER A 151 -8.89 4.80 7.14
N GLY A 152 -9.04 4.12 8.28
CA GLY A 152 -8.37 2.84 8.54
C GLY A 152 -8.85 1.68 7.66
N HIS A 153 -10.15 1.61 7.32
CA HIS A 153 -10.66 0.56 6.42
C HIS A 153 -10.10 0.74 5.00
N THR A 154 -10.03 1.99 4.53
CA THR A 154 -9.47 2.30 3.21
C THR A 154 -7.97 2.03 3.16
N ALA A 155 -7.22 2.37 4.22
CA ALA A 155 -5.80 2.06 4.32
C ALA A 155 -5.56 0.53 4.33
N ALA A 156 -6.34 -0.22 5.12
CA ALA A 156 -6.26 -1.68 5.19
C ALA A 156 -6.55 -2.33 3.82
N ALA A 157 -7.64 -1.90 3.18
CA ALA A 157 -8.02 -2.36 1.84
C ALA A 157 -6.91 -2.06 0.81
N THR A 158 -6.34 -0.85 0.84
CA THR A 158 -5.27 -0.45 -0.08
C THR A 158 -4.04 -1.33 0.08
N VAL A 159 -3.58 -1.55 1.31
CA VAL A 159 -2.44 -2.42 1.58
C VAL A 159 -2.73 -3.87 1.18
N PHE A 160 -3.90 -4.40 1.54
CA PHE A 160 -4.26 -5.80 1.28
C PHE A 160 -4.45 -6.07 -0.23
N TYR A 161 -5.34 -5.34 -0.90
CA TYR A 161 -5.62 -5.54 -2.32
C TYR A 161 -4.44 -5.13 -3.19
N GLY A 162 -3.69 -4.10 -2.79
CA GLY A 162 -2.45 -3.72 -3.45
C GLY A 162 -1.39 -4.82 -3.37
N LEU A 163 -1.20 -5.42 -2.19
CA LEU A 163 -0.25 -6.54 -2.01
C LEU A 163 -0.64 -7.75 -2.87
N LEU A 164 -1.92 -8.12 -2.86
CA LEU A 164 -2.44 -9.21 -3.67
C LEU A 164 -2.25 -8.92 -5.16
N ALA A 165 -2.55 -7.70 -5.61
CA ALA A 165 -2.34 -7.28 -6.99
C ALA A 165 -0.87 -7.34 -7.39
N CYS A 166 0.05 -6.84 -6.56
CA CYS A 166 1.49 -6.91 -6.82
C CYS A 166 1.96 -8.37 -6.98
N TYR A 167 1.48 -9.28 -6.13
CA TYR A 167 1.80 -10.69 -6.26
C TYR A 167 1.28 -11.29 -7.56
N LEU A 168 0.00 -11.07 -7.87
CA LEU A 168 -0.66 -11.65 -9.04
C LEU A 168 -0.08 -11.10 -10.35
N VAL A 169 0.12 -9.78 -10.45
CA VAL A 169 0.71 -9.13 -11.64
C VAL A 169 2.07 -9.72 -11.99
N ARG A 170 2.91 -10.04 -10.99
CA ARG A 170 4.22 -10.67 -11.21
C ARG A 170 4.14 -12.11 -11.71
N ARG A 171 3.01 -12.79 -11.49
CA ARG A 171 2.76 -14.17 -11.95
C ARG A 171 2.03 -14.22 -13.28
N THR A 172 1.53 -13.10 -13.76
CA THR A 172 0.77 -12.98 -15.01
C THR A 172 1.66 -12.40 -16.10
N GLN A 173 1.66 -12.99 -17.31
CA GLN A 173 2.44 -12.47 -18.45
C GLN A 173 1.62 -11.50 -19.32
N ALA A 174 0.35 -11.81 -19.58
CA ALA A 174 -0.51 -11.02 -20.45
C ALA A 174 -0.83 -9.64 -19.86
N TRP A 175 -0.56 -8.57 -20.61
CA TRP A 175 -0.79 -7.19 -20.16
C TRP A 175 -2.26 -6.92 -19.81
N ARG A 176 -3.20 -7.47 -20.60
CA ARG A 176 -4.65 -7.32 -20.35
C ARG A 176 -5.04 -7.89 -18.99
N ALA A 177 -4.54 -9.07 -18.66
CA ALA A 177 -4.80 -9.69 -17.37
C ALA A 177 -4.15 -8.91 -16.22
N ARG A 178 -2.94 -8.36 -16.40
CA ARG A 178 -2.33 -7.45 -15.41
C ARG A 178 -3.18 -6.20 -15.17
N ALA A 179 -3.68 -5.59 -16.25
CA ALA A 179 -4.56 -4.42 -16.16
C ALA A 179 -5.86 -4.75 -15.41
N LEU A 180 -6.48 -5.90 -15.69
CA LEU A 180 -7.68 -6.35 -14.97
C LEU A 180 -7.42 -6.61 -13.48
N ILE A 181 -6.27 -7.17 -13.12
CA ILE A 181 -5.88 -7.37 -11.71
C ILE A 181 -5.77 -6.01 -10.99
N VAL A 182 -5.09 -5.05 -11.60
CA VAL A 182 -4.92 -3.71 -11.03
C VAL A 182 -6.27 -2.99 -10.94
N ALA A 183 -7.07 -3.03 -11.99
CA ALA A 183 -8.41 -2.45 -12.01
C ALA A 183 -9.31 -3.06 -10.94
N GLY A 184 -9.26 -4.38 -10.75
CA GLY A 184 -10.00 -5.08 -9.69
C GLY A 184 -9.55 -4.63 -8.29
N ALA A 185 -8.25 -4.49 -8.04
CA ALA A 185 -7.75 -4.00 -6.77
C ALA A 185 -8.20 -2.55 -6.49
N VAL A 186 -8.11 -1.66 -7.49
CA VAL A 186 -8.59 -0.28 -7.40
C VAL A 186 -10.10 -0.26 -7.14
N ALA A 187 -10.88 -1.08 -7.86
CA ALA A 187 -12.33 -1.17 -7.67
C ALA A 187 -12.70 -1.61 -6.25
N MET A 188 -11.98 -2.58 -5.67
CA MET A 188 -12.22 -3.00 -4.28
C MET A 188 -11.87 -1.90 -3.27
N VAL A 189 -10.75 -1.18 -3.47
CA VAL A 189 -10.40 -0.03 -2.61
C VAL A 189 -11.46 1.07 -2.70
N MET A 190 -11.92 1.39 -3.91
CA MET A 190 -12.97 2.38 -4.14
C MET A 190 -14.31 1.94 -3.52
N LEU A 191 -14.67 0.66 -3.62
CA LEU A 191 -15.87 0.12 -3.01
C LEU A 191 -15.83 0.23 -1.48
N VAL A 192 -14.68 -0.07 -0.87
CA VAL A 192 -14.49 0.11 0.57
C VAL A 192 -14.56 1.59 0.92
N ALA A 193 -13.84 2.47 0.23
CA ALA A 193 -13.87 3.91 0.46
C ALA A 193 -15.29 4.48 0.36
N LEU A 194 -16.02 4.11 -0.69
CA LEU A 194 -17.41 4.50 -0.90
C LEU A 194 -18.30 4.05 0.26
N SER A 195 -18.15 2.81 0.75
CA SER A 195 -18.92 2.34 1.91
C SER A 195 -18.70 3.21 3.15
N ARG A 196 -17.49 3.73 3.34
CA ARG A 196 -17.15 4.59 4.50
C ARG A 196 -17.73 5.99 4.38
N MET A 197 -17.71 6.55 3.18
CA MET A 197 -18.33 7.85 2.88
C MET A 197 -19.85 7.76 2.98
N TYR A 198 -20.43 6.74 2.35
CA TYR A 198 -21.87 6.50 2.33
C TYR A 198 -22.44 6.31 3.74
N LEU A 199 -21.77 5.53 4.59
CA LEU A 199 -22.19 5.30 5.98
C LEU A 199 -21.94 6.51 6.90
N GLY A 200 -21.45 7.63 6.37
CA GLY A 200 -21.29 8.87 7.11
C GLY A 200 -20.19 8.84 8.17
N VAL A 201 -19.22 7.93 8.03
CA VAL A 201 -18.16 7.74 9.04
C VAL A 201 -16.81 8.31 8.60
N HIS A 202 -16.62 8.64 7.33
CA HIS A 202 -15.42 9.26 6.80
C HIS A 202 -15.73 10.26 5.69
N TYR A 203 -14.91 11.29 5.58
CA TYR A 203 -14.94 12.26 4.51
C TYR A 203 -14.19 11.77 3.26
N LEU A 204 -14.33 12.49 2.13
CA LEU A 204 -13.62 12.18 0.89
C LEU A 204 -12.10 12.28 1.09
N SER A 205 -11.62 13.35 1.70
CA SER A 205 -10.19 13.53 1.99
C SER A 205 -9.63 12.43 2.92
N ASP A 206 -10.42 11.92 3.88
CA ASP A 206 -9.99 10.81 4.75
C ASP A 206 -9.68 9.54 3.95
N VAL A 207 -10.50 9.23 2.94
CA VAL A 207 -10.36 8.02 2.14
C VAL A 207 -9.30 8.18 1.05
N LEU A 208 -9.15 9.37 0.46
CA LEU A 208 -8.09 9.66 -0.50
C LEU A 208 -6.71 9.64 0.18
N ALA A 209 -6.58 10.29 1.34
CA ALA A 209 -5.36 10.26 2.14
C ALA A 209 -5.03 8.83 2.58
N ALA A 210 -6.02 8.05 3.03
CA ALA A 210 -5.78 6.65 3.40
C ALA A 210 -5.31 5.77 2.23
N ALA A 211 -5.80 6.02 1.01
CA ALA A 211 -5.31 5.32 -0.17
C ALA A 211 -3.86 5.72 -0.49
N ALA A 212 -3.53 7.00 -0.38
CA ALA A 212 -2.16 7.49 -0.55
C ALA A 212 -1.20 6.92 0.53
N GLU A 213 -1.61 6.98 1.80
CA GLU A 213 -0.91 6.38 2.95
C GLU A 213 -0.64 4.88 2.71
N GLY A 214 -1.69 4.11 2.40
CA GLY A 214 -1.58 2.67 2.19
C GLY A 214 -0.67 2.31 1.01
N ALA A 215 -0.75 3.07 -0.10
CA ALA A 215 0.11 2.86 -1.26
C ALA A 215 1.58 3.17 -0.95
N ALA A 216 1.86 4.29 -0.27
CA ALA A 216 3.21 4.66 0.16
C ALA A 216 3.80 3.61 1.11
N TRP A 217 3.04 3.20 2.12
CA TRP A 217 3.48 2.19 3.09
C TRP A 217 3.78 0.84 2.44
N LEU A 218 2.91 0.39 1.53
CA LEU A 218 3.12 -0.85 0.79
C LEU A 218 4.37 -0.77 -0.09
N ALA A 219 4.59 0.35 -0.78
CA ALA A 219 5.79 0.57 -1.59
C ALA A 219 7.07 0.53 -0.76
N ILE A 220 7.06 1.13 0.44
CA ILE A 220 8.17 1.05 1.42
C ILE A 220 8.42 -0.41 1.81
N CYS A 221 7.38 -1.16 2.21
CA CYS A 221 7.52 -2.55 2.65
C CYS A 221 8.10 -3.45 1.56
N ILE A 222 7.55 -3.38 0.35
CA ILE A 222 8.03 -4.14 -0.82
C ILE A 222 9.49 -3.79 -1.10
N THR A 223 9.84 -2.51 -1.12
CA THR A 223 11.21 -2.05 -1.43
C THR A 223 12.21 -2.47 -0.34
N ALA A 224 11.83 -2.33 0.93
CA ALA A 224 12.67 -2.69 2.08
C ALA A 224 12.94 -4.20 2.11
N VAL A 225 11.89 -5.03 2.02
CA VAL A 225 12.05 -6.50 2.01
C VAL A 225 12.83 -6.96 0.78
N SER A 226 12.60 -6.35 -0.39
CA SER A 226 13.39 -6.64 -1.61
C SER A 226 14.88 -6.34 -1.41
N THR A 227 15.19 -5.20 -0.80
CA THR A 227 16.58 -4.78 -0.57
C THR A 227 17.27 -5.71 0.42
N LEU A 228 16.59 -6.07 1.52
CA LEU A 228 17.11 -7.00 2.53
C LEU A 228 17.32 -8.41 1.95
N HIS A 229 16.38 -8.90 1.16
CA HIS A 229 16.49 -10.21 0.51
C HIS A 229 17.71 -10.27 -0.42
N ARG A 230 17.92 -9.23 -1.24
CA ARG A 230 19.09 -9.13 -2.13
C ARG A 230 20.41 -9.08 -1.37
N ARG A 231 20.48 -8.29 -0.28
CA ARG A 231 21.68 -8.21 0.57
C ARG A 231 22.03 -9.55 1.19
N ARG A 232 21.03 -10.35 1.59
CA ARG A 232 21.26 -11.71 2.12
C ARG A 232 21.81 -12.66 1.06
N LEU A 233 21.27 -12.63 -0.15
CA LEU A 233 21.78 -13.44 -1.27
C LEU A 233 23.23 -13.08 -1.63
N ALA A 234 23.54 -11.77 -1.70
CA ALA A 234 24.90 -11.30 -1.99
C ALA A 234 25.93 -11.74 -0.93
N ARG A 235 25.57 -11.69 0.36
CA ARG A 235 26.42 -12.14 1.48
C ARG A 235 26.57 -13.67 1.55
N GLY A 236 25.56 -14.42 1.10
CA GLY A 236 25.61 -15.88 1.04
C GLY A 236 26.61 -16.38 -0.01
N GLY A 237 26.63 -15.74 -1.19
CA GLY A 237 27.51 -16.11 -2.30
C GLY A 237 29.00 -15.83 -2.07
N THR A 238 29.34 -14.79 -1.32
CA THR A 238 30.75 -14.50 -0.94
C THR A 238 31.31 -15.53 0.04
N SER A 239 30.48 -16.06 0.96
CA SER A 239 30.95 -17.05 1.95
C SER A 239 31.27 -18.43 1.35
N TRP A 240 30.70 -18.78 0.19
CA TRP A 240 30.97 -20.05 -0.48
C TRP A 240 32.25 -19.98 -1.31
N SER A 241 32.48 -18.89 -2.03
CA SER A 241 33.72 -18.65 -2.79
C SER A 241 34.94 -18.52 -1.88
N GLU A 242 34.82 -17.85 -0.72
CA GLU A 242 35.91 -17.79 0.28
C GLU A 242 36.20 -19.16 0.92
N ARG A 243 35.18 -20.00 1.14
CA ARG A 243 35.37 -21.37 1.66
C ARG A 243 35.95 -22.31 0.62
N ALA A 244 35.53 -22.22 -0.65
CA ALA A 244 36.09 -23.00 -1.74
C ALA A 244 37.56 -22.66 -1.97
N HIS A 245 37.91 -21.37 -2.04
CA HIS A 245 39.31 -20.95 -2.18
C HIS A 245 40.20 -21.32 -0.98
N ARG A 246 39.65 -21.35 0.24
CA ARG A 246 40.40 -21.84 1.42
C ARG A 246 40.57 -23.36 1.44
N ALA A 247 39.63 -24.11 0.87
CA ALA A 247 39.75 -25.57 0.76
C ALA A 247 40.78 -25.96 -0.30
N ASP A 248 40.80 -25.28 -1.45
CA ASP A 248 41.80 -25.51 -2.51
C ASP A 248 43.21 -25.13 -2.02
N ALA A 249 43.36 -24.01 -1.32
CA ALA A 249 44.66 -23.59 -0.75
C ALA A 249 45.16 -24.51 0.38
N ALA A 250 44.28 -25.28 1.02
CA ALA A 250 44.64 -26.25 2.05
C ALA A 250 44.96 -27.65 1.48
N GLY A 251 44.45 -27.98 0.29
CA GLY A 251 44.75 -29.22 -0.44
C GLY A 251 46.09 -29.19 -1.20
N ASP A 252 46.62 -28.00 -1.47
CA ASP A 252 47.92 -27.81 -2.16
C ASP A 252 49.14 -27.85 -1.20
N LEU A 253 48.90 -28.08 0.10
CA LEU A 253 49.92 -28.12 1.16
C LEU A 253 50.11 -29.54 1.77
N SER A 254 49.52 -30.57 1.15
CA SER A 254 49.65 -31.99 1.56
C SER A 254 50.29 -32.83 0.47
#